data_AF-A0A5N5IA56-F1
#
_entry.id   AF-A0A5N5IA56-F1
#
_cell.length_a   1.000
_cell.length_b   1.000
_cell.length_c   1.000
_cell.angle_alpha   90.00
_cell.angle_beta   90.00
_cell.angle_gamma   90.00
#
_symmetry.space_group_name_H-M   'P 1'
#
loop_
_entity.id
_entity.type
_entity.pdbx_description
1 polymer ?
#
loop_
_entity_poly.entity_id
_entity_poly.type
_entity_poly.pdbx_seq_one_letter_code
_entity_poly.pdbx_strand_id
1 'polypeptide(L)'
;MLILQRMAMATSSSFLSIPLLKTSSLLSPVKHCASSLISTSSAMATEAQISTQADKLKDAQMEVADKPEKVVLPTNESSESLITIRHTCAHVMAMTVQKLFPDAKVTIGPCIENGFYYDFDMEPLTDKQLKRIKKEKDRIIGRNLPLIREEVSRDEAHKRITALNEPYKLEILDSIKEDPVTIYHIGDEWWDLCAGPHVEKTGNINRKVVELESIAGAYWRGDEKKPMLQRIYGTAWETKRRDHRRLGQVLDLFSIQNDAGGGLVFWHPKGAIVRHVMEDLWKKIHIEPGYDLLYTPHVAKANLWQISGHLDYYKENVYDQMNVEDELYQLRLMNCPFHILVYKRKPHSYHEFPIQVAELGAVYRYELSGSLHGLFRVRGFTQVWYQRCIRVVLDLTEELLLQFGFNKYEVKSLYEARESSTSALRDALDDKGWSYQIDEGGGAFYGPKIDLKLRMPLEGR
;
A
#
# COMPACT_ATOMS: atom_id res chain seq x y z
N MET A 1 -4.29 2.96 -2.48
CA MET A 1 -3.45 1.93 -3.14
C MET A 1 -4.38 0.78 -3.53
N LEU A 2 -4.60 0.52 -4.83
CA LEU A 2 -5.51 -0.53 -5.32
C LEU A 2 -4.73 -1.82 -5.60
N ILE A 3 -5.32 -2.96 -5.25
CA ILE A 3 -4.83 -4.32 -5.51
C ILE A 3 -5.65 -4.91 -6.66
N LEU A 4 -4.95 -5.49 -7.65
CA LEU A 4 -5.51 -6.21 -8.81
C LEU A 4 -6.12 -7.56 -8.39
N GLN A 5 -7.18 -7.98 -9.08
CA GLN A 5 -7.57 -9.39 -9.19
C GLN A 5 -7.97 -9.64 -10.67
N ARG A 6 -7.20 -10.49 -11.36
CA ARG A 6 -7.37 -10.86 -12.78
C ARG A 6 -8.38 -11.99 -12.93
N MET A 7 -9.25 -11.93 -13.95
CA MET A 7 -9.77 -13.13 -14.65
C MET A 7 -9.96 -12.84 -16.15
N ALA A 8 -9.56 -13.82 -16.95
CA ALA A 8 -9.37 -13.75 -18.40
C ALA A 8 -10.67 -13.72 -19.22
N MET A 9 -10.64 -13.03 -20.37
CA MET A 9 -11.64 -13.20 -21.44
C MET A 9 -10.99 -13.49 -22.79
N ALA A 10 -11.60 -14.43 -23.51
CA ALA A 10 -11.25 -14.87 -24.85
C ALA A 10 -11.78 -13.90 -25.91
N THR A 11 -10.95 -13.67 -26.92
CA THR A 11 -11.11 -12.74 -28.03
C THR A 11 -11.88 -13.34 -29.21
N SER A 12 -12.67 -12.52 -29.92
CA SER A 12 -12.61 -12.48 -31.39
C SER A 12 -13.35 -11.26 -31.95
N SER A 13 -12.65 -10.39 -32.68
CA SER A 13 -13.21 -9.77 -33.89
C SER A 13 -12.11 -9.06 -34.68
N SER A 14 -12.06 -9.40 -35.95
CA SER A 14 -11.17 -8.90 -37.00
C SER A 14 -11.72 -7.62 -37.65
N PHE A 15 -10.80 -6.77 -38.09
CA PHE A 15 -10.72 -6.09 -39.41
C PHE A 15 -10.48 -4.57 -39.44
N LEU A 16 -9.42 -4.25 -40.22
CA LEU A 16 -9.22 -3.18 -41.21
C LEU A 16 -9.10 -1.71 -40.75
N SER A 17 -7.83 -1.29 -40.67
CA SER A 17 -7.35 0.09 -40.55
C SER A 17 -7.16 0.77 -41.92
N ILE A 18 -7.41 2.08 -41.99
CA ILE A 18 -6.88 3.00 -43.04
C ILE A 18 -6.36 4.28 -42.35
N PRO A 19 -5.15 4.78 -42.67
CA PRO A 19 -4.42 5.78 -41.88
C PRO A 19 -4.67 7.23 -42.33
N LEU A 20 -4.48 8.19 -41.42
CA LEU A 20 -4.43 9.63 -41.73
C LEU A 20 -3.12 10.27 -41.27
N LEU A 21 -2.62 11.13 -42.15
CA LEU A 21 -1.26 11.65 -42.25
C LEU A 21 -0.85 12.61 -41.12
N LYS A 22 0.44 12.55 -40.80
CA LYS A 22 1.21 13.54 -40.03
C LYS A 22 1.43 14.83 -40.83
N THR A 23 1.35 15.97 -40.15
CA THR A 23 2.15 17.15 -40.48
C THR A 23 2.75 17.76 -39.21
N SER A 24 4.02 18.13 -39.34
CA SER A 24 4.92 18.69 -38.34
C SER A 24 4.85 20.22 -38.31
N SER A 25 5.24 20.86 -37.20
CA SER A 25 6.44 21.73 -37.13
C SER A 25 6.49 22.72 -35.94
N LEU A 26 7.64 22.68 -35.24
CA LEU A 26 8.50 23.79 -34.75
C LEU A 26 8.14 24.64 -33.49
N LEU A 27 8.86 24.36 -32.38
CA LEU A 27 9.86 25.20 -31.64
C LEU A 27 9.64 26.74 -31.59
N SER A 28 9.76 27.53 -30.51
CA SER A 28 10.61 27.54 -29.28
C SER A 28 10.24 28.76 -28.36
N PRO A 29 10.83 28.95 -27.15
CA PRO A 29 10.24 29.73 -26.03
C PRO A 29 10.83 31.13 -25.75
N VAL A 30 10.10 31.97 -24.99
CA VAL A 30 10.51 33.31 -24.53
C VAL A 30 10.81 33.34 -23.02
N LYS A 31 11.90 34.02 -22.66
CA LYS A 31 12.47 34.22 -21.30
C LYS A 31 11.85 35.39 -20.52
N HIS A 32 12.01 35.30 -19.20
CA HIS A 32 11.77 36.25 -18.10
C HIS A 32 12.01 37.75 -18.32
N CYS A 33 11.26 38.57 -17.58
CA CYS A 33 11.81 39.74 -16.87
C CYS A 33 10.94 40.12 -15.66
N ALA A 34 11.57 40.46 -14.54
CA ALA A 34 10.98 41.01 -13.32
C ALA A 34 11.54 42.41 -13.08
N SER A 35 10.71 43.35 -12.62
CA SER A 35 11.17 44.48 -11.80
C SER A 35 10.01 45.17 -11.07
N SER A 36 10.37 45.63 -9.88
CA SER A 36 9.68 46.26 -8.77
C SER A 36 9.17 47.69 -9.02
N LEU A 37 8.13 48.13 -8.29
CA LEU A 37 7.97 49.52 -7.84
C LEU A 37 7.27 49.57 -6.47
N ILE A 38 7.95 50.18 -5.49
CA ILE A 38 7.44 50.63 -4.19
C ILE A 38 7.17 52.13 -4.32
N SER A 39 6.04 52.62 -3.81
CA SER A 39 5.89 54.03 -3.43
C SER A 39 5.11 54.18 -2.13
N THR A 40 5.65 55.04 -1.27
CA THR A 40 5.20 55.42 0.07
C THR A 40 4.29 56.64 0.02
N SER A 41 3.29 56.72 0.91
CA SER A 41 2.87 58.02 1.48
C SER A 41 2.19 57.84 2.84
N SER A 42 2.36 58.86 3.68
CA SER A 42 2.22 58.94 5.13
C SER A 42 1.04 59.82 5.56
N ALA A 43 0.36 59.50 6.68
CA ALA A 43 -0.17 60.50 7.61
C ALA A 43 -0.72 59.89 8.94
N MET A 44 0.03 60.17 10.01
CA MET A 44 -0.34 60.58 11.38
C MET A 44 -1.37 59.81 12.26
N ALA A 45 -0.77 59.13 13.25
CA ALA A 45 -1.09 58.89 14.66
C ALA A 45 -2.35 59.50 15.32
N THR A 46 -3.03 58.65 16.09
CA THR A 46 -3.52 58.99 17.44
C THR A 46 -3.31 57.75 18.33
N GLU A 47 -2.42 57.87 19.31
CA GLU A 47 -2.10 56.82 20.29
C GLU A 47 -3.19 56.75 21.36
N ALA A 48 -3.73 55.55 21.60
CA ALA A 48 -4.40 55.20 22.85
C ALA A 48 -3.97 53.77 23.24
N GLN A 49 -3.30 53.73 24.39
CA GLN A 49 -2.77 52.61 25.17
C GLN A 49 -3.45 51.24 24.99
N ILE A 50 -2.67 50.26 24.49
CA ILE A 50 -2.81 48.83 24.84
C ILE A 50 -1.41 48.33 25.21
N SER A 51 -1.05 48.50 26.47
CA SER A 51 0.17 47.93 27.05
C SER A 51 -0.11 46.54 27.58
N THR A 52 0.91 45.68 27.49
CA THR A 52 1.10 44.42 28.23
C THR A 52 0.30 43.19 27.81
N GLN A 53 0.48 42.72 26.57
CA GLN A 53 0.40 41.27 26.28
C GLN A 53 1.15 40.82 25.00
N ALA A 54 2.05 41.65 24.47
CA ALA A 54 2.80 41.35 23.23
C ALA A 54 4.27 40.96 23.45
N ASP A 55 4.82 41.12 24.66
CA ASP A 55 6.26 40.92 24.95
C ASP A 55 6.62 39.56 25.58
N LYS A 56 5.76 38.54 25.43
CA LYS A 56 6.09 37.14 25.80
C LYS A 56 6.03 36.14 24.63
N LEU A 57 6.06 36.64 23.40
CA LEU A 57 6.01 35.80 22.19
C LEU A 57 7.19 36.04 21.23
N LYS A 58 8.35 36.52 21.74
CA LYS A 58 9.54 36.80 20.89
C LYS A 58 10.79 35.93 21.14
N ASP A 59 10.81 35.04 22.12
CA ASP A 59 11.94 34.12 22.35
C ASP A 59 11.54 32.65 22.20
N ALA A 60 10.94 32.32 21.05
CA ALA A 60 10.84 30.94 20.56
C ALA A 60 11.29 30.89 19.10
N GLN A 61 12.48 31.43 18.81
CA GLN A 61 13.23 31.02 17.63
C GLN A 61 13.74 29.60 17.88
N MET A 62 12.89 28.64 17.53
CA MET A 62 13.29 27.25 17.41
C MET A 62 14.30 27.19 16.27
N GLU A 63 15.57 26.95 16.60
CA GLU A 63 16.60 26.62 15.62
C GLU A 63 16.03 25.58 14.65
N VAL A 64 16.03 25.93 13.36
CA VAL A 64 15.65 25.02 12.28
C VAL A 64 16.72 23.94 12.26
N ALA A 65 16.46 22.87 12.99
CA ALA A 65 17.28 21.67 12.98
C ALA A 65 17.48 21.23 11.51
N ASP A 66 18.72 20.85 11.20
CA ASP A 66 19.16 20.36 9.90
C ASP A 66 18.08 19.51 9.20
N LYS A 67 17.92 19.75 7.88
CA LYS A 67 17.09 18.91 7.02
C LYS A 67 17.40 17.45 7.35
N PRO A 68 16.43 16.62 7.77
CA PRO A 68 16.72 15.22 8.05
C PRO A 68 17.28 14.60 6.78
N GLU A 69 18.51 14.10 6.88
CA GLU A 69 19.17 13.35 5.81
C GLU A 69 18.20 12.26 5.34
N LYS A 70 18.02 12.11 4.02
CA LYS A 70 17.12 11.11 3.44
C LYS A 70 17.69 9.72 3.71
N VAL A 71 17.24 9.10 4.79
CA VAL A 71 17.56 7.71 5.12
C VAL A 71 16.78 6.79 4.18
N VAL A 72 17.49 6.12 3.28
CA VAL A 72 16.92 5.06 2.43
C VAL A 72 16.94 3.76 3.23
N LEU A 73 15.79 3.11 3.34
CA LEU A 73 15.69 1.85 4.08
C LEU A 73 16.31 0.70 3.30
N PRO A 74 17.01 -0.21 3.98
CA PRO A 74 17.45 -1.43 3.35
C PRO A 74 16.25 -2.38 3.13
N THR A 75 15.89 -2.60 1.87
CA THR A 75 15.21 -3.81 1.38
C THR A 75 16.12 -5.03 1.55
N ASN A 76 15.58 -6.25 1.37
CA ASN A 76 16.43 -7.46 1.28
C ASN A 76 17.59 -7.26 0.29
N GLU A 77 17.34 -6.60 -0.84
CA GLU A 77 18.34 -6.30 -1.86
C GLU A 77 19.40 -5.27 -1.42
N SER A 78 19.17 -4.53 -0.33
CA SER A 78 20.07 -3.48 0.17
C SER A 78 20.71 -3.79 1.52
N SER A 79 20.43 -4.93 2.15
CA SER A 79 21.19 -5.42 3.32
C SER A 79 21.16 -6.95 3.40
N GLU A 80 22.31 -7.58 3.15
CA GLU A 80 22.51 -9.02 3.38
C GLU A 80 22.28 -9.40 4.85
N SER A 81 22.58 -8.48 5.78
CA SER A 81 22.30 -8.63 7.21
C SER A 81 20.81 -8.83 7.49
N LEU A 82 19.93 -8.05 6.83
CA LEU A 82 18.49 -8.20 7.02
C LEU A 82 17.93 -9.51 6.48
N ILE A 83 18.42 -9.97 5.32
CA ILE A 83 18.05 -11.29 4.77
C ILE A 83 18.42 -12.37 5.80
N THR A 84 19.65 -12.32 6.31
CA THR A 84 20.19 -13.28 7.29
C THR A 84 19.37 -13.30 8.59
N ILE A 85 18.98 -12.12 9.09
CA ILE A 85 18.12 -11.99 10.28
C ILE A 85 16.72 -12.56 10.01
N ARG A 86 16.09 -12.18 8.89
CA ARG A 86 14.73 -12.63 8.53
C ARG A 86 14.67 -14.14 8.35
N HIS A 87 15.68 -14.70 7.71
CA HIS A 87 15.78 -16.13 7.49
C HIS A 87 15.92 -16.89 8.80
N THR A 88 16.77 -16.38 9.70
CA THR A 88 16.90 -16.97 11.03
C THR A 88 15.61 -16.82 11.85
N CYS A 89 14.89 -15.71 11.72
CA CYS A 89 13.60 -15.54 12.37
C CYS A 89 12.56 -16.55 11.88
N ALA A 90 12.58 -16.91 10.59
CA ALA A 90 11.73 -17.95 10.04
C ALA A 90 12.01 -19.31 10.70
N HIS A 91 13.28 -19.69 10.85
CA HIS A 91 13.66 -20.93 11.54
C HIS A 91 13.32 -20.92 13.02
N VAL A 92 13.58 -19.80 13.72
CA VAL A 92 13.17 -19.65 15.13
C VAL A 92 11.65 -19.80 15.26
N MET A 93 10.87 -19.27 14.31
CA MET A 93 9.43 -19.46 14.28
C MET A 93 9.05 -20.93 14.07
N ALA A 94 9.70 -21.63 13.14
CA ALA A 94 9.45 -23.05 12.89
C ALA A 94 9.75 -23.91 14.13
N MET A 95 10.92 -23.74 14.75
CA MET A 95 11.28 -24.36 16.02
C MET A 95 10.23 -24.06 17.11
N THR A 96 9.78 -22.81 17.21
CA THR A 96 8.77 -22.40 18.21
C THR A 96 7.45 -23.13 18.01
N VAL A 97 6.99 -23.26 16.76
CA VAL A 97 5.74 -23.93 16.43
C VAL A 97 5.85 -25.42 16.74
N GLN A 98 6.90 -26.11 16.28
CA GLN A 98 7.06 -27.54 16.56
C GLN A 98 7.22 -27.85 18.06
N LYS A 99 7.85 -26.94 18.83
CA LYS A 99 7.93 -27.08 20.29
C LYS A 99 6.56 -26.97 20.97
N LEU A 100 5.68 -26.10 20.47
CA LEU A 100 4.34 -25.89 21.03
C LEU A 100 3.31 -26.88 20.50
N PHE A 101 3.52 -27.38 19.28
CA PHE A 101 2.64 -28.28 18.53
C PHE A 101 3.50 -29.39 17.90
N PRO A 102 3.82 -30.46 18.65
CA PRO A 102 4.74 -31.51 18.20
C PRO A 102 4.31 -32.23 16.92
N ASP A 103 3.01 -32.26 16.63
CA ASP A 103 2.47 -32.89 15.43
C ASP A 103 2.57 -32.01 14.18
N ALA A 104 2.95 -30.73 14.31
CA ALA A 104 3.03 -29.80 13.20
C ALA A 104 4.20 -30.15 12.27
N LYS A 105 3.90 -30.32 10.97
CA LYS A 105 4.93 -30.55 9.94
C LYS A 105 5.35 -29.23 9.33
N VAL A 106 6.66 -29.02 9.23
CA VAL A 106 7.24 -27.78 8.69
C VAL A 106 7.55 -27.98 7.22
N THR A 107 7.27 -26.94 6.41
CA THR A 107 7.43 -27.02 4.96
C THR A 107 8.47 -26.01 4.44
N ILE A 108 8.05 -24.84 3.97
CA ILE A 108 8.94 -23.81 3.41
C ILE A 108 8.73 -22.50 4.16
N GLY A 109 9.83 -21.81 4.47
CA GLY A 109 9.80 -20.48 5.09
C GLY A 109 10.78 -19.48 4.48
N PRO A 110 10.49 -18.93 3.29
CA PRO A 110 11.39 -18.02 2.61
C PRO A 110 11.28 -16.60 3.18
N CYS A 111 12.34 -15.82 2.95
CA CYS A 111 12.29 -14.38 3.13
C CYS A 111 11.48 -13.73 2.00
N ILE A 112 10.66 -12.74 2.34
CA ILE A 112 9.95 -11.86 1.40
C ILE A 112 10.48 -10.43 1.56
N GLU A 113 10.20 -9.55 0.60
CA GLU A 113 10.76 -8.18 0.52
C GLU A 113 10.78 -7.43 1.85
N ASN A 114 9.73 -7.59 2.66
CA ASN A 114 9.54 -6.87 3.93
C ASN A 114 9.41 -7.79 5.16
N GLY A 115 9.83 -9.06 5.06
CA GLY A 115 9.67 -10.01 6.17
C GLY A 115 9.98 -11.45 5.79
N PHE A 116 9.23 -12.38 6.35
CA PHE A 116 9.30 -13.80 6.09
C PHE A 116 7.93 -14.44 6.34
N TYR A 117 7.74 -15.64 5.83
CA TYR A 117 6.64 -16.50 6.28
C TYR A 117 7.16 -17.90 6.53
N TYR A 118 6.34 -18.76 7.13
CA TYR A 118 6.59 -20.20 7.19
C TYR A 118 5.26 -20.93 7.12
N ASP A 119 5.21 -21.98 6.32
CA ASP A 119 4.04 -22.81 6.09
C ASP A 119 4.08 -24.09 6.94
N PHE A 120 2.98 -24.37 7.64
CA PHE A 120 2.82 -25.50 8.55
C PHE A 120 1.63 -26.37 8.14
N ASP A 121 1.82 -27.68 8.11
CA ASP A 121 0.71 -28.63 8.04
C ASP A 121 0.29 -28.99 9.46
N MET A 122 -0.82 -28.39 9.90
CA MET A 122 -1.39 -28.57 11.24
C MET A 122 -2.82 -28.03 11.29
N GLU A 123 -3.51 -28.29 12.40
CA GLU A 123 -4.83 -27.69 12.65
C GLU A 123 -4.78 -26.15 12.64
N PRO A 124 -5.85 -25.48 12.17
CA PRO A 124 -5.90 -24.03 12.06
C PRO A 124 -5.56 -23.31 13.37
N LEU A 125 -4.62 -22.36 13.29
CA LEU A 125 -4.18 -21.59 14.45
C LEU A 125 -5.20 -20.52 14.83
N THR A 126 -5.43 -20.38 16.12
CA THR A 126 -6.22 -19.29 16.72
C THR A 126 -5.33 -18.11 17.09
N ASP A 127 -5.90 -16.90 17.17
CA ASP A 127 -5.18 -15.70 17.64
C ASP A 127 -4.56 -15.87 19.04
N LYS A 128 -5.20 -16.67 19.90
CA LYS A 128 -4.68 -16.99 21.24
C LYS A 128 -3.42 -17.85 21.15
N GLN A 129 -3.37 -18.80 20.22
CA GLN A 129 -2.17 -19.60 19.95
C GLN A 129 -1.07 -18.74 19.31
N LEU A 130 -1.40 -17.81 18.40
CA LEU A 130 -0.42 -16.88 17.85
C LEU A 130 0.25 -16.03 18.95
N LYS A 131 -0.50 -15.57 19.95
CA LYS A 131 0.07 -14.87 21.13
C LYS A 131 1.02 -15.77 21.94
N ARG A 132 0.73 -17.07 22.05
CA ARG A 132 1.63 -18.05 22.70
C ARG A 132 2.91 -18.23 21.89
N ILE A 133 2.81 -18.38 20.56
CA ILE A 133 3.96 -18.49 19.66
C ILE A 133 4.84 -17.25 19.78
N LYS A 134 4.27 -16.04 19.75
CA LYS A 134 5.01 -14.78 19.94
C LYS A 134 5.84 -14.76 21.22
N LYS A 135 5.24 -15.19 22.34
CA LYS A 135 5.91 -15.22 23.65
C LYS A 135 7.03 -16.28 23.71
N GLU A 136 6.82 -17.44 23.11
CA GLU A 136 7.82 -18.51 23.12
C GLU A 136 8.98 -18.21 22.15
N LYS A 137 8.72 -17.58 21.00
CA LYS A 137 9.75 -17.02 20.10
C LYS A 137 10.70 -16.12 20.87
N ASP A 138 10.17 -15.18 21.66
CA ASP A 138 10.98 -14.23 22.43
C ASP A 138 11.82 -14.93 23.51
N ARG A 139 11.35 -16.06 24.04
CA ARG A 139 12.11 -16.89 24.97
C ARG A 139 13.25 -17.61 24.26
N ILE A 140 13.01 -18.21 23.09
CA ILE A 140 14.04 -18.90 22.29
C ILE A 140 15.14 -17.92 21.89
N ILE A 141 14.78 -16.73 21.38
CA ILE A 141 15.74 -15.65 21.08
C ILE A 141 16.55 -15.28 22.33
N GLY A 142 15.90 -15.18 23.49
CA GLY A 142 16.55 -14.87 24.77
C GLY A 142 17.51 -15.94 25.29
N ARG A 143 17.44 -17.18 24.80
CA ARG A 143 18.36 -18.27 25.17
C ARG A 143 19.71 -18.20 24.47
N ASN A 144 19.83 -17.38 23.41
CA ASN A 144 21.08 -17.17 22.68
C ASN A 144 21.72 -18.48 22.16
N LEU A 145 20.88 -19.38 21.63
CA LEU A 145 21.29 -20.65 21.03
C LEU A 145 22.18 -20.44 19.80
N PRO A 146 23.24 -21.24 19.60
CA PRO A 146 24.10 -21.18 18.43
C PRO A 146 23.41 -21.74 17.18
N LEU A 147 23.73 -21.18 16.01
CA LEU A 147 23.34 -21.75 14.73
C LEU A 147 24.55 -22.38 14.05
N ILE A 148 24.46 -23.68 13.79
CA ILE A 148 25.57 -24.48 13.28
C ILE A 148 25.18 -25.07 11.93
N ARG A 149 25.99 -24.76 10.90
CA ARG A 149 25.86 -25.35 9.56
C ARG A 149 26.56 -26.72 9.54
N GLU A 150 25.83 -27.75 9.13
CA GLU A 150 26.32 -29.10 8.89
C GLU A 150 26.14 -29.43 7.41
N GLU A 151 27.17 -29.98 6.77
CA GLU A 151 27.07 -30.55 5.42
C GLU A 151 26.93 -32.06 5.55
N VAL A 152 25.87 -32.61 4.97
CA VAL A 152 25.56 -34.04 5.02
C VAL A 152 25.38 -34.60 3.61
N SER A 153 25.58 -35.92 3.47
CA SER A 153 25.21 -36.60 2.23
C SER A 153 23.69 -36.67 2.09
N ARG A 154 23.22 -36.75 0.85
CA ARG A 154 21.80 -36.90 0.53
C ARG A 154 21.16 -38.10 1.24
N ASP A 155 21.87 -39.23 1.28
CA ASP A 155 21.40 -40.46 1.94
C ASP A 155 21.21 -40.27 3.45
N GLU A 156 22.14 -39.54 4.09
CA GLU A 156 22.06 -39.23 5.51
C GLU A 156 20.90 -38.27 5.80
N ALA A 157 20.74 -37.22 4.98
CA ALA A 157 19.59 -36.32 5.07
C ALA A 157 18.27 -37.08 4.91
N HIS A 158 18.16 -37.97 3.91
CA HIS A 158 16.97 -38.78 3.68
C HIS A 158 16.61 -39.65 4.88
N LYS A 159 17.61 -40.33 5.49
CA LYS A 159 17.41 -41.14 6.71
C LYS A 159 16.90 -40.30 7.88
N ARG A 160 17.52 -39.15 8.14
CA ARG A 160 17.13 -38.25 9.25
C ARG A 160 15.72 -37.72 9.08
N ILE A 161 15.35 -37.29 7.87
CA ILE A 161 14.01 -36.77 7.57
C ILE A 161 12.94 -37.87 7.71
N THR A 162 13.24 -39.07 7.22
CA THR A 162 12.34 -40.22 7.34
C THR A 162 12.10 -40.58 8.81
N ALA A 163 13.14 -40.51 9.66
CA ALA A 163 13.03 -40.75 11.10
C ALA A 163 12.14 -39.71 11.82
N LEU A 164 12.11 -38.46 11.35
CA LEU A 164 11.23 -37.40 11.87
C LEU A 164 9.82 -37.41 11.28
N ASN A 165 9.55 -38.28 10.29
CA ASN A 165 8.29 -38.36 9.58
C ASN A 165 7.86 -36.99 9.01
N GLU A 166 8.76 -36.30 8.30
CA GLU A 166 8.54 -34.98 7.68
C GLU A 166 8.40 -35.13 6.15
N PRO A 167 7.20 -35.44 5.62
CA PRO A 167 7.02 -35.79 4.20
C PRO A 167 7.34 -34.63 3.26
N TYR A 168 7.02 -33.39 3.66
CA TYR A 168 7.32 -32.21 2.84
C TYR A 168 8.82 -31.97 2.66
N LYS A 169 9.63 -32.27 3.69
CA LYS A 169 11.10 -32.17 3.60
C LYS A 169 11.69 -33.20 2.65
N LEU A 170 11.08 -34.39 2.51
CA LEU A 170 11.51 -35.37 1.51
C LEU A 170 11.28 -34.83 0.09
N GLU A 171 10.10 -34.26 -0.19
CA GLU A 171 9.84 -33.61 -1.49
C GLU A 171 10.78 -32.43 -1.77
N ILE A 172 11.17 -31.67 -0.73
CA ILE A 172 12.15 -30.59 -0.87
C ILE A 172 13.53 -31.18 -1.16
N LEU A 173 13.96 -32.21 -0.43
CA LEU A 173 15.23 -32.89 -0.66
C LEU A 173 15.34 -33.41 -2.09
N ASP A 174 14.29 -34.00 -2.65
CA ASP A 174 14.24 -34.48 -4.03
C ASP A 174 14.44 -33.35 -5.07
N SER A 175 14.05 -32.12 -4.72
CA SER A 175 14.24 -30.96 -5.60
C SER A 175 15.64 -30.36 -5.57
N ILE A 176 16.45 -30.67 -4.55
CA ILE A 176 17.84 -30.19 -4.42
C ILE A 176 18.72 -31.04 -5.33
N LYS A 177 19.34 -30.45 -6.37
CA LYS A 177 20.17 -31.22 -7.33
C LYS A 177 21.66 -31.24 -7.01
N GLU A 178 22.08 -30.46 -6.03
CA GLU A 178 23.49 -30.25 -5.68
C GLU A 178 23.84 -30.97 -4.38
N ASP A 179 25.02 -31.60 -4.34
CA ASP A 179 25.63 -32.19 -3.15
C ASP A 179 26.88 -31.37 -2.77
N PRO A 180 27.17 -31.17 -1.46
CA PRO A 180 26.48 -31.74 -0.30
C PRO A 180 25.21 -30.97 0.12
N VAL A 181 24.28 -31.66 0.77
CA VAL A 181 23.06 -31.05 1.33
C VAL A 181 23.39 -30.35 2.64
N THR A 182 22.86 -29.14 2.81
CA THR A 182 23.12 -28.30 3.98
C THR A 182 21.98 -28.37 4.99
N ILE A 183 22.35 -28.57 6.25
CA ILE A 183 21.46 -28.55 7.41
C ILE A 183 21.91 -27.44 8.35
N TYR A 184 20.96 -26.69 8.90
CA TYR A 184 21.22 -25.73 9.97
C TYR A 184 20.58 -26.17 11.27
N HIS A 185 21.39 -26.30 12.31
CA HIS A 185 20.96 -26.57 13.68
C HIS A 185 20.72 -25.27 14.45
N ILE A 186 19.70 -25.25 15.31
CA ILE A 186 19.47 -24.20 16.31
C ILE A 186 19.66 -24.84 17.69
N GLY A 187 20.86 -24.65 18.26
CA GLY A 187 21.32 -25.43 19.40
C GLY A 187 21.26 -26.94 19.10
N ASP A 188 21.09 -27.74 20.15
CA ASP A 188 20.97 -29.19 20.03
C ASP A 188 19.51 -29.66 19.89
N GLU A 189 18.56 -28.73 19.77
CA GLU A 189 17.13 -28.99 19.93
C GLU A 189 16.38 -29.11 18.60
N TRP A 190 16.88 -28.51 17.53
CA TRP A 190 16.13 -28.40 16.28
C TRP A 190 17.04 -28.17 15.08
N TRP A 191 16.65 -28.68 13.91
CA TRP A 191 17.38 -28.46 12.67
C TRP A 191 16.48 -28.37 11.44
N ASP A 192 16.97 -27.72 10.38
CA ASP A 192 16.28 -27.59 9.11
C ASP A 192 17.15 -27.83 7.88
N LEU A 193 16.52 -28.23 6.77
CA LEU A 193 17.12 -28.21 5.44
C LEU A 193 17.14 -26.77 4.93
N CYS A 194 18.33 -26.20 4.81
CA CYS A 194 18.45 -24.81 4.42
C CYS A 194 19.84 -24.47 3.89
N ALA A 195 19.90 -23.68 2.81
CA ALA A 195 21.15 -23.19 2.24
C ALA A 195 21.79 -22.04 3.07
N GLY A 196 21.00 -21.37 3.91
CA GLY A 196 21.39 -20.13 4.59
C GLY A 196 21.35 -18.91 3.67
N PRO A 197 21.98 -17.78 4.06
CA PRO A 197 22.75 -17.57 5.28
C PRO A 197 21.89 -17.40 6.55
N HIS A 198 22.51 -17.61 7.72
CA HIS A 198 21.92 -17.43 9.05
C HIS A 198 22.84 -16.63 9.98
N VAL A 199 22.27 -16.02 11.04
CA VAL A 199 23.07 -15.36 12.08
C VAL A 199 23.75 -16.41 12.95
N GLU A 200 24.89 -16.09 13.56
CA GLU A 200 25.67 -17.06 14.37
C GLU A 200 24.91 -17.56 15.61
N LYS A 201 24.10 -16.71 16.22
CA LYS A 201 23.31 -17.04 17.42
C LYS A 201 21.95 -16.37 17.37
N THR A 202 20.95 -17.05 17.93
CA THR A 202 19.59 -16.51 18.06
C THR A 202 19.54 -15.20 18.85
N GLY A 203 20.47 -14.95 19.79
CA GLY A 203 20.53 -13.71 20.57
C GLY A 203 21.02 -12.48 19.79
N ASN A 204 21.60 -12.68 18.60
CA ASN A 204 21.95 -11.58 17.69
C ASN A 204 20.69 -10.96 17.06
N ILE A 205 19.54 -11.61 17.21
CA ILE A 205 18.25 -11.10 16.78
C ILE A 205 17.68 -10.20 17.86
N ASN A 206 17.41 -8.94 17.52
CA ASN A 206 16.72 -8.05 18.44
C ASN A 206 15.21 -8.39 18.49
N ARG A 207 14.79 -9.06 19.57
CA ARG A 207 13.38 -9.44 19.79
C ARG A 207 12.36 -8.29 19.68
N LYS A 208 12.77 -7.03 19.94
CA LYS A 208 11.87 -5.86 19.90
C LYS A 208 11.50 -5.42 18.49
N VAL A 209 12.20 -5.92 17.48
CA VAL A 209 12.03 -5.56 16.06
C VAL A 209 11.59 -6.76 15.21
N VAL A 210 11.26 -7.90 15.87
CA VAL A 210 10.71 -9.10 15.23
C VAL A 210 9.26 -9.30 15.68
N GLU A 211 8.33 -9.13 14.75
CA GLU A 211 6.89 -9.25 15.00
C GLU A 211 6.27 -10.33 14.11
N LEU A 212 5.41 -11.18 14.68
CA LEU A 212 4.54 -12.06 13.89
C LEU A 212 3.25 -11.30 13.58
N GLU A 213 2.87 -11.21 12.31
CA GLU A 213 1.80 -10.31 11.85
C GLU A 213 0.45 -11.02 11.82
N SER A 214 0.31 -12.02 10.95
CA SER A 214 -0.97 -12.66 10.63
C SER A 214 -0.83 -14.15 10.32
N ILE A 215 -1.95 -14.85 10.35
CA ILE A 215 -2.10 -16.23 9.89
C ILE A 215 -2.93 -16.18 8.59
N ALA A 216 -2.53 -16.96 7.60
CA ALA A 216 -3.26 -17.14 6.34
C ALA A 216 -3.27 -18.63 5.94
N GLY A 217 -4.16 -19.00 5.03
CA GLY A 217 -4.11 -20.30 4.36
C GLY A 217 -3.24 -20.24 3.11
N ALA A 218 -2.48 -21.29 2.84
CA ALA A 218 -1.75 -21.47 1.59
C ALA A 218 -1.88 -22.93 1.13
N TYR A 219 -1.81 -23.20 -0.17
CA TYR A 219 -1.79 -24.57 -0.66
C TYR A 219 -0.36 -25.01 -0.97
N TRP A 220 -0.04 -26.28 -0.74
CA TRP A 220 1.29 -26.80 -1.05
C TRP A 220 1.66 -26.58 -2.53
N ARG A 221 2.79 -25.92 -2.80
CA ARG A 221 3.24 -25.47 -4.13
C ARG A 221 2.21 -24.63 -4.92
N GLY A 222 1.24 -24.03 -4.23
CA GLY A 222 0.18 -23.22 -4.84
C GLY A 222 -0.88 -24.02 -5.61
N ASP A 223 -0.94 -25.34 -5.43
CA ASP A 223 -1.92 -26.21 -6.09
C ASP A 223 -3.12 -26.47 -5.16
N GLU A 224 -4.28 -25.94 -5.51
CA GLU A 224 -5.53 -26.05 -4.73
C GLU A 224 -6.00 -27.50 -4.51
N LYS A 225 -5.48 -28.46 -5.29
CA LYS A 225 -5.77 -29.89 -5.10
C LYS A 225 -4.96 -30.54 -3.99
N LYS A 226 -3.94 -29.85 -3.46
CA LYS A 226 -3.05 -30.34 -2.42
C LYS A 226 -3.49 -29.88 -1.02
N PRO A 227 -2.92 -30.45 0.06
CA PRO A 227 -3.27 -30.05 1.42
C PRO A 227 -3.15 -28.54 1.65
N MET A 228 -4.12 -28.01 2.40
CA MET A 228 -4.13 -26.61 2.83
C MET A 228 -3.24 -26.47 4.07
N LEU A 229 -2.22 -25.63 3.95
CA LEU A 229 -1.24 -25.29 4.97
C LEU A 229 -1.62 -23.98 5.69
N GLN A 230 -1.16 -23.86 6.92
CA GLN A 230 -1.22 -22.65 7.73
C GLN A 230 0.05 -21.83 7.53
N ARG A 231 -0.08 -20.66 6.92
CA ARG A 231 1.02 -19.70 6.73
C ARG A 231 1.05 -18.69 7.85
N ILE A 232 2.16 -18.59 8.58
CA ILE A 232 2.37 -17.52 9.55
C ILE A 232 3.29 -16.47 8.94
N TYR A 233 2.83 -15.23 8.87
CA TYR A 233 3.65 -14.09 8.43
C TYR A 233 4.39 -13.47 9.61
N GLY A 234 5.64 -13.09 9.37
CA GLY A 234 6.46 -12.35 10.31
C GLY A 234 7.33 -11.31 9.62
N THR A 235 7.79 -10.35 10.39
CA THR A 235 8.69 -9.30 9.91
C THR A 235 9.82 -9.09 10.91
N ALA A 236 10.99 -8.76 10.39
CA ALA A 236 12.17 -8.43 11.17
C ALA A 236 12.88 -7.23 10.53
N TRP A 237 13.26 -6.27 11.38
CA TRP A 237 13.88 -5.00 11.00
C TRP A 237 15.13 -4.75 11.85
N GLU A 238 16.01 -3.85 11.42
CA GLU A 238 17.14 -3.38 12.24
C GLU A 238 16.67 -2.37 13.31
N THR A 239 15.62 -1.59 13.00
CA THR A 239 15.08 -0.53 13.86
C THR A 239 13.56 -0.64 14.03
N LYS A 240 13.00 0.07 15.03
CA LYS A 240 11.55 0.01 15.30
C LYS A 240 10.75 0.70 14.20
N ARG A 241 9.81 -0.05 13.61
CA ARG A 241 8.86 0.46 12.61
C ARG A 241 7.95 1.55 13.21
N ARG A 242 7.79 2.65 12.48
CA ARG A 242 6.73 3.65 12.69
C ARG A 242 5.44 3.15 12.06
N ASP A 243 4.67 2.38 12.82
CA ASP A 243 3.34 1.96 12.42
C ASP A 243 2.32 3.08 12.72
N HIS A 244 1.61 3.56 11.69
CA HIS A 244 0.59 4.61 11.84
C HIS A 244 -0.56 4.19 12.76
N ARG A 245 -0.83 2.89 12.92
CA ARG A 245 -1.85 2.38 13.85
C ARG A 245 -1.42 2.62 15.29
N ARG A 246 -0.14 2.35 15.58
CA ARG A 246 0.45 2.60 16.89
C ARG A 246 0.58 4.09 17.15
N LEU A 247 1.12 4.84 16.20
CA LEU A 247 1.26 6.29 16.32
C LEU A 247 -0.08 6.99 16.43
N GLY A 248 -1.08 6.56 15.66
CA GLY A 248 -2.44 7.08 15.71
C GLY A 248 -3.08 6.95 17.09
N GLN A 249 -2.85 5.83 17.77
CA GLN A 249 -3.30 5.62 19.15
C GLN A 249 -2.50 6.45 20.16
N VAL A 250 -1.17 6.44 20.06
CA VAL A 250 -0.28 7.16 21.01
C VAL A 250 -0.48 8.68 20.93
N LEU A 251 -0.69 9.20 19.71
CA LEU A 251 -0.85 10.63 19.45
C LEU A 251 -2.32 11.09 19.48
N ASP A 252 -3.26 10.17 19.71
CA ASP A 252 -4.70 10.45 19.74
C ASP A 252 -5.20 11.11 18.44
N LEU A 253 -4.83 10.51 17.30
CA LEU A 253 -5.19 11.02 15.97
C LEU A 253 -6.48 10.39 15.43
N PHE A 254 -6.66 9.08 15.61
CA PHE A 254 -7.83 8.37 15.14
C PHE A 254 -8.06 7.07 15.92
N SER A 255 -9.28 6.55 15.81
CA SER A 255 -9.64 5.21 16.26
C SER A 255 -10.50 4.48 15.23
N ILE A 256 -10.59 3.16 15.36
CA ILE A 256 -11.56 2.32 14.66
C ILE A 256 -12.33 1.60 15.75
N GLN A 257 -13.63 1.87 15.84
CA GLN A 257 -14.49 1.37 16.91
C GLN A 257 -15.18 0.09 16.46
N ASN A 258 -15.03 -1.00 17.23
CA ASN A 258 -15.62 -2.29 16.87
C ASN A 258 -17.14 -2.22 16.78
N ASP A 259 -17.78 -1.44 17.66
CA ASP A 259 -19.23 -1.27 17.70
C ASP A 259 -19.79 -0.58 16.44
N ALA A 260 -18.97 0.27 15.79
CA ALA A 260 -19.35 0.95 14.56
C ALA A 260 -19.08 0.11 13.30
N GLY A 261 -18.18 -0.86 13.39
CA GLY A 261 -17.79 -1.74 12.29
C GLY A 261 -16.35 -1.50 11.79
N GLY A 262 -15.74 -2.57 11.27
CA GLY A 262 -14.37 -2.57 10.78
C GLY A 262 -14.16 -1.66 9.57
N GLY A 263 -13.02 -0.95 9.56
CA GLY A 263 -12.62 -0.11 8.42
C GLY A 263 -13.37 1.22 8.33
N LEU A 264 -14.05 1.64 9.40
CA LEU A 264 -14.66 2.96 9.55
C LEU A 264 -13.84 3.78 10.55
N VAL A 265 -13.24 4.86 10.07
CA VAL A 265 -12.25 5.65 10.83
C VAL A 265 -12.93 6.80 11.56
N PHE A 266 -12.70 6.87 12.86
CA PHE A 266 -13.08 7.97 13.72
C PHE A 266 -11.89 8.92 13.85
N TRP A 267 -11.99 10.09 13.23
CA TRP A 267 -10.95 11.12 13.33
C TRP A 267 -11.12 11.88 14.65
N HIS A 268 -10.08 11.86 15.49
CA HIS A 268 -10.06 12.58 16.76
C HIS A 268 -9.64 14.04 16.52
N PRO A 269 -9.81 14.97 17.48
CA PRO A 269 -9.53 16.39 17.23
C PRO A 269 -8.17 16.67 16.61
N LYS A 270 -7.08 16.04 17.08
CA LYS A 270 -5.74 16.23 16.51
C LYS A 270 -5.61 15.70 15.08
N GLY A 271 -6.14 14.50 14.81
CA GLY A 271 -6.13 13.94 13.46
C GLY A 271 -7.04 14.70 12.50
N ALA A 272 -8.16 15.21 13.00
CA ALA A 272 -9.08 16.04 12.24
C ALA A 272 -8.43 17.36 11.81
N ILE A 273 -7.59 17.98 12.66
CA ILE A 273 -6.80 19.17 12.27
C ILE A 273 -5.78 18.81 11.18
N VAL A 274 -5.05 17.71 11.30
CA VAL A 274 -4.12 17.27 10.24
C VAL A 274 -4.87 17.09 8.91
N ARG A 275 -6.01 16.40 8.95
CA ARG A 275 -6.87 16.21 7.79
C ARG A 275 -7.36 17.55 7.22
N HIS A 276 -7.81 18.47 8.07
CA HIS A 276 -8.29 19.79 7.66
C HIS A 276 -7.21 20.59 6.92
N VAL A 277 -5.97 20.60 7.44
CA VAL A 277 -4.83 21.26 6.79
C VAL A 277 -4.57 20.68 5.40
N MET A 278 -4.64 19.35 5.26
CA MET A 278 -4.47 18.68 3.96
C MET A 278 -5.62 19.01 3.00
N GLU A 279 -6.86 19.01 3.47
CA GLU A 279 -8.04 19.34 2.66
C GLU A 279 -8.03 20.79 2.19
N ASP A 280 -7.58 21.72 3.03
CA ASP A 280 -7.50 23.13 2.68
C ASP A 280 -6.39 23.44 1.68
N LEU A 281 -5.22 22.80 1.83
CA LEU A 281 -4.17 22.83 0.80
C LEU A 281 -4.71 22.31 -0.53
N TRP A 282 -5.41 21.18 -0.50
CA TRP A 282 -6.00 20.60 -1.70
C TRP A 282 -7.01 21.55 -2.37
N LYS A 283 -7.92 22.14 -1.60
CA LYS A 283 -8.91 23.10 -2.13
C LYS A 283 -8.21 24.30 -2.77
N LYS A 284 -7.17 24.85 -2.13
CA LYS A 284 -6.40 25.97 -2.66
C LYS A 284 -5.78 25.63 -4.02
N ILE A 285 -5.10 24.49 -4.10
CA ILE A 285 -4.44 23.98 -5.31
C ILE A 285 -5.42 23.75 -6.46
N HIS A 286 -6.70 23.49 -6.19
CA HIS A 286 -7.72 23.27 -7.23
C HIS A 286 -8.50 24.55 -7.58
N ILE A 287 -8.79 25.41 -6.60
CA ILE A 287 -9.51 26.67 -6.85
C ILE A 287 -8.65 27.65 -7.66
N GLU A 288 -7.36 27.79 -7.33
CA GLU A 288 -6.47 28.75 -8.00
C GLU A 288 -6.37 28.52 -9.53
N PRO A 289 -6.26 27.28 -10.04
CA PRO A 289 -6.25 26.99 -11.48
C PRO A 289 -7.65 26.94 -12.13
N GLY A 290 -8.72 27.25 -11.39
CA GLY A 290 -10.09 27.39 -11.91
C GLY A 290 -10.96 26.13 -11.88
N TYR A 291 -10.75 25.19 -10.96
CA TYR A 291 -11.68 24.06 -10.79
C TYR A 291 -12.93 24.48 -10.02
N ASP A 292 -14.09 24.04 -10.51
CA ASP A 292 -15.36 24.16 -9.80
C ASP A 292 -15.50 23.03 -8.75
N LEU A 293 -15.60 23.41 -7.48
CA LEU A 293 -15.80 22.43 -6.41
C LEU A 293 -17.24 21.91 -6.39
N LEU A 294 -17.38 20.59 -6.32
CA LEU A 294 -18.66 19.90 -6.19
C LEU A 294 -18.83 19.30 -4.79
N TYR A 295 -20.09 19.16 -4.39
CA TYR A 295 -20.51 18.33 -3.26
C TYR A 295 -21.67 17.46 -3.74
N THR A 296 -21.46 16.15 -3.80
CA THR A 296 -22.46 15.21 -4.30
C THR A 296 -22.98 14.26 -3.21
N PRO A 297 -24.22 13.73 -3.32
CA PRO A 297 -24.80 12.85 -2.31
C PRO A 297 -24.00 11.56 -2.08
N HIS A 298 -24.22 10.91 -0.92
CA HIS A 298 -23.57 9.65 -0.55
C HIS A 298 -24.35 8.39 -1.01
N VAL A 299 -25.59 8.56 -1.43
CA VAL A 299 -26.49 7.47 -1.82
C VAL A 299 -27.15 7.84 -3.15
N ALA A 300 -27.36 6.86 -4.02
CA ALA A 300 -28.10 7.01 -5.27
C ALA A 300 -28.97 5.78 -5.55
N LYS A 301 -29.95 5.93 -6.44
CA LYS A 301 -30.75 4.80 -6.95
C LYS A 301 -29.82 3.76 -7.58
N ALA A 302 -30.10 2.48 -7.34
CA ALA A 302 -29.32 1.35 -7.84
C ALA A 302 -29.13 1.38 -9.36
N ASN A 303 -30.16 1.85 -10.09
CA ASN A 303 -30.14 2.00 -11.54
C ASN A 303 -29.01 2.93 -12.05
N LEU A 304 -28.57 3.92 -11.26
CA LEU A 304 -27.44 4.78 -11.65
C LEU A 304 -26.13 3.96 -11.79
N TRP A 305 -25.93 2.97 -10.92
CA TRP A 305 -24.77 2.08 -10.95
C TRP A 305 -24.83 1.08 -12.10
N GLN A 306 -26.03 0.68 -12.49
CA GLN A 306 -26.27 -0.14 -13.68
C GLN A 306 -26.00 0.66 -14.96
N ILE A 307 -26.54 1.88 -15.08
CA ILE A 307 -26.29 2.76 -16.24
C ILE A 307 -24.79 3.05 -16.41
N SER A 308 -24.08 3.25 -15.30
CA SER A 308 -22.64 3.52 -15.33
C SER A 308 -21.77 2.27 -15.47
N GLY A 309 -22.35 1.07 -15.48
CA GLY A 309 -21.66 -0.22 -15.58
C GLY A 309 -20.94 -0.68 -14.31
N HIS A 310 -20.96 0.10 -13.22
CA HIS A 310 -20.25 -0.25 -11.99
C HIS A 310 -20.83 -1.49 -11.30
N LEU A 311 -22.15 -1.71 -11.42
CA LEU A 311 -22.81 -2.84 -10.74
C LEU A 311 -22.30 -4.19 -11.24
N ASP A 312 -21.97 -4.30 -12.53
CA ASP A 312 -21.47 -5.55 -13.13
C ASP A 312 -20.04 -5.86 -12.69
N TYR A 313 -19.17 -4.84 -12.61
CA TYR A 313 -17.75 -5.00 -12.28
C TYR A 313 -17.47 -4.99 -10.77
N TYR A 314 -18.24 -4.26 -9.97
CA TYR A 314 -18.00 -4.11 -8.54
C TYR A 314 -18.94 -4.96 -7.68
N LYS A 315 -19.76 -5.84 -8.24
CA LYS A 315 -20.82 -6.57 -7.53
C LYS A 315 -20.40 -7.15 -6.16
N GLU A 316 -19.19 -7.68 -6.06
CA GLU A 316 -18.64 -8.29 -4.84
C GLU A 316 -18.09 -7.28 -3.81
N ASN A 317 -17.84 -6.04 -4.23
CA ASN A 317 -17.17 -4.98 -3.47
C ASN A 317 -18.08 -3.78 -3.16
N VAL A 318 -19.40 -3.90 -3.34
CA VAL A 318 -20.37 -2.85 -2.98
C VAL A 318 -21.21 -3.32 -1.79
N TYR A 319 -21.63 -2.36 -0.97
CA TYR A 319 -22.62 -2.61 0.07
C TYR A 319 -23.97 -3.02 -0.52
N ASP A 320 -24.71 -3.81 0.26
CA ASP A 320 -26.06 -4.22 -0.09
C ASP A 320 -26.98 -3.02 -0.35
N GLN A 321 -27.96 -3.25 -1.22
CA GLN A 321 -28.95 -2.24 -1.59
C GLN A 321 -29.98 -2.08 -0.46
N MET A 322 -30.33 -0.82 -0.19
CA MET A 322 -31.37 -0.43 0.77
C MET A 322 -32.68 -0.24 0.01
N ASN A 323 -33.77 -0.87 0.46
CA ASN A 323 -35.10 -0.59 -0.07
C ASN A 323 -35.67 0.64 0.63
N VAL A 324 -35.99 1.67 -0.15
CA VAL A 324 -36.60 2.92 0.30
C VAL A 324 -37.79 3.19 -0.61
N GLU A 325 -39.01 3.08 -0.07
CA GLU A 325 -40.26 3.35 -0.81
C GLU A 325 -40.36 2.56 -2.14
N ASP A 326 -40.11 1.25 -2.08
CA ASP A 326 -40.11 0.32 -3.23
C ASP A 326 -39.03 0.62 -4.30
N GLU A 327 -38.10 1.52 -4.00
CA GLU A 327 -36.92 1.77 -4.82
C GLU A 327 -35.64 1.29 -4.13
N LEU A 328 -34.74 0.71 -4.92
CA LEU A 328 -33.44 0.25 -4.44
C LEU A 328 -32.43 1.40 -4.50
N TYR A 329 -31.84 1.71 -3.36
CA TYR A 329 -30.78 2.69 -3.18
C TYR A 329 -29.48 2.00 -2.77
N GLN A 330 -28.34 2.62 -3.08
CA GLN A 330 -27.03 2.06 -2.75
C GLN A 330 -26.03 3.16 -2.40
N LEU A 331 -25.16 2.86 -1.45
CA LEU A 331 -24.04 3.72 -1.07
C LEU A 331 -23.10 3.96 -2.26
N ARG A 332 -22.55 5.17 -2.35
CA ARG A 332 -21.61 5.52 -3.43
C ARG A 332 -20.29 4.78 -3.30
N LEU A 333 -19.93 4.05 -4.35
CA LEU A 333 -18.64 3.36 -4.51
C LEU A 333 -17.57 4.22 -5.20
N MET A 334 -18.02 5.18 -6.01
CA MET A 334 -17.22 6.16 -6.76
C MET A 334 -18.01 7.45 -6.99
N ASN A 335 -17.29 8.55 -7.21
CA ASN A 335 -17.90 9.87 -7.42
C ASN A 335 -18.35 10.10 -8.88
N CYS A 336 -17.73 9.41 -9.85
CA CYS A 336 -17.88 9.68 -11.28
C CYS A 336 -19.36 9.76 -11.77
N PRO A 337 -20.27 8.84 -11.39
CA PRO A 337 -21.65 8.91 -11.86
C PRO A 337 -22.38 10.18 -11.40
N PHE A 338 -22.06 10.69 -10.21
CA PHE A 338 -22.67 11.93 -9.70
C PHE A 338 -22.16 13.17 -10.45
N HIS A 339 -20.87 13.21 -10.78
CA HIS A 339 -20.30 14.31 -11.58
C HIS A 339 -20.89 14.36 -12.98
N ILE A 340 -21.14 13.19 -13.59
CA ILE A 340 -21.84 13.10 -14.87
C ILE A 340 -23.28 13.62 -14.77
N LEU A 341 -23.98 13.37 -13.66
CA LEU A 341 -25.32 13.93 -13.44
C LEU A 341 -25.29 15.46 -13.31
N VAL A 342 -24.27 16.03 -12.65
CA VAL A 342 -24.07 17.49 -12.58
C VAL A 342 -23.83 18.06 -13.98
N TYR A 343 -22.98 17.43 -14.79
CA TYR A 343 -22.76 17.79 -16.20
C TYR A 343 -24.06 17.68 -17.03
N LYS A 344 -24.85 16.61 -16.83
CA LYS A 344 -26.11 16.39 -17.57
C LYS A 344 -27.20 17.41 -17.26
N ARG A 345 -27.07 18.21 -16.20
CA ARG A 345 -28.09 19.18 -15.75
C ARG A 345 -28.46 20.19 -16.84
N LYS A 346 -27.49 20.64 -17.64
CA LYS A 346 -27.72 21.65 -18.70
C LYS A 346 -26.99 21.28 -20.00
N PRO A 347 -27.44 21.81 -21.15
CA PRO A 347 -26.65 21.77 -22.37
C PRO A 347 -25.32 22.53 -22.18
N HIS A 348 -24.25 22.01 -22.78
CA HIS A 348 -22.90 22.59 -22.73
C HIS A 348 -22.43 22.95 -24.13
N SER A 349 -21.84 24.14 -24.29
CA SER A 349 -21.23 24.57 -25.55
C SER A 349 -19.78 24.07 -25.65
N TYR A 350 -19.28 23.85 -26.86
CA TYR A 350 -17.88 23.45 -27.06
C TYR A 350 -16.88 24.49 -26.52
N HIS A 351 -17.28 25.77 -26.45
CA HIS A 351 -16.49 26.85 -25.85
C HIS A 351 -16.33 26.76 -24.33
N GLU A 352 -17.19 26.01 -23.64
CA GLU A 352 -17.08 25.81 -22.19
C GLU A 352 -16.00 24.77 -21.85
N PHE A 353 -15.45 24.06 -22.84
CA PHE A 353 -14.41 23.07 -22.61
C PHE A 353 -13.01 23.69 -22.55
N PRO A 354 -12.13 23.18 -21.66
CA PRO A 354 -12.35 22.04 -20.75
C PRO A 354 -13.12 22.41 -19.47
N ILE A 355 -14.23 21.71 -19.20
CA ILE A 355 -14.94 21.78 -17.91
C ILE A 355 -14.11 21.04 -16.87
N GLN A 356 -13.90 21.68 -15.72
CA GLN A 356 -13.01 21.19 -14.68
C GLN A 356 -13.73 21.24 -13.35
N VAL A 357 -14.06 20.06 -12.84
CA VAL A 357 -14.72 19.93 -11.54
C VAL A 357 -13.85 19.10 -10.62
N ALA A 358 -13.95 19.36 -9.32
CA ALA A 358 -13.22 18.63 -8.30
C ALA A 358 -14.07 18.40 -7.05
N GLU A 359 -13.90 17.26 -6.38
CA GLU A 359 -14.63 16.93 -5.16
C GLU A 359 -13.74 16.12 -4.20
N LEU A 360 -13.83 16.44 -2.90
CA LEU A 360 -13.40 15.58 -1.80
C LEU A 360 -14.53 14.61 -1.43
N GLY A 361 -14.75 13.61 -2.28
CA GLY A 361 -15.94 12.75 -2.23
C GLY A 361 -15.73 11.52 -1.36
N ALA A 362 -16.55 11.36 -0.33
CA ALA A 362 -16.52 10.22 0.59
C ALA A 362 -17.23 8.99 0.02
N VAL A 363 -16.47 7.96 -0.32
CA VAL A 363 -16.97 6.72 -0.92
C VAL A 363 -16.88 5.54 0.03
N TYR A 364 -17.66 4.51 -0.26
CA TYR A 364 -17.76 3.29 0.53
C TYR A 364 -17.56 2.06 -0.34
N ARG A 365 -16.64 1.19 0.06
CA ARG A 365 -16.36 -0.09 -0.60
C ARG A 365 -16.45 -1.23 0.40
N TYR A 366 -17.09 -2.30 0.00
CA TYR A 366 -17.19 -3.52 0.79
C TYR A 366 -15.89 -4.30 0.68
N GLU A 367 -14.92 -3.94 1.51
CA GLU A 367 -13.66 -4.69 1.64
C GLU A 367 -13.84 -5.82 2.66
N LEU A 368 -13.31 -7.01 2.34
CA LEU A 368 -13.32 -8.16 3.25
C LEU A 368 -12.67 -7.80 4.59
N SER A 369 -13.26 -8.23 5.70
CA SER A 369 -12.79 -7.84 7.04
C SER A 369 -11.31 -8.20 7.29
N GLY A 370 -10.83 -9.30 6.72
CA GLY A 370 -9.43 -9.73 6.84
C GLY A 370 -8.42 -8.90 6.04
N SER A 371 -8.87 -8.09 5.09
CA SER A 371 -7.99 -7.22 4.28
C SER A 371 -7.82 -5.83 4.87
N LEU A 372 -8.63 -5.45 5.86
CA LEU A 372 -8.62 -4.12 6.47
C LEU A 372 -7.32 -3.86 7.23
N HIS A 373 -6.77 -2.65 7.08
CA HIS A 373 -5.48 -2.31 7.68
C HIS A 373 -5.34 -0.82 8.02
N GLY A 374 -5.64 -0.46 9.28
CA GLY A 374 -5.50 0.90 9.79
C GLY A 374 -6.18 1.93 8.87
N LEU A 375 -5.43 2.97 8.48
CA LEU A 375 -5.86 3.94 7.46
C LEU A 375 -5.54 3.55 6.00
N PHE A 376 -4.75 2.51 5.75
CA PHE A 376 -4.31 2.16 4.39
C PHE A 376 -5.37 1.40 3.59
N ARG A 377 -6.14 0.54 4.26
CA ARG A 377 -7.25 -0.21 3.64
C ARG A 377 -8.45 -0.16 4.57
N VAL A 378 -9.45 0.61 4.14
CA VAL A 378 -10.65 0.99 4.91
C VAL A 378 -11.88 0.84 4.03
N ARG A 379 -13.05 0.71 4.65
CA ARG A 379 -14.32 0.62 3.92
C ARG A 379 -14.90 1.98 3.57
N GLY A 380 -14.64 3.00 4.39
CA GLY A 380 -15.07 4.38 4.13
C GLY A 380 -13.85 5.30 4.01
N PHE A 381 -13.76 6.04 2.91
CA PHE A 381 -12.66 6.96 2.66
C PHE A 381 -13.06 8.12 1.76
N THR A 382 -12.38 9.25 1.91
CA THR A 382 -12.55 10.42 1.05
C THR A 382 -11.54 10.37 -0.08
N GLN A 383 -12.06 10.25 -1.30
CA GLN A 383 -11.24 10.33 -2.50
C GLN A 383 -11.15 11.78 -2.96
N VAL A 384 -9.93 12.18 -3.28
CA VAL A 384 -9.68 13.32 -4.15
C VAL A 384 -10.07 12.92 -5.57
N TRP A 385 -11.01 13.65 -6.18
CA TRP A 385 -11.38 13.47 -7.57
C TRP A 385 -11.35 14.82 -8.29
N TYR A 386 -10.78 14.86 -9.48
CA TYR A 386 -10.76 16.04 -10.34
C TYR A 386 -10.60 15.66 -11.81
N GLN A 387 -11.17 16.45 -12.72
CA GLN A 387 -11.11 16.21 -14.16
C GLN A 387 -10.40 17.35 -14.89
N ARG A 388 -9.34 17.03 -15.64
CA ARG A 388 -8.63 17.95 -16.56
C ARG A 388 -7.82 17.16 -17.59
N CYS A 389 -7.15 17.87 -18.51
CA CYS A 389 -6.18 17.29 -19.42
C CYS A 389 -5.08 16.54 -18.66
N ILE A 390 -4.72 15.34 -19.14
CA ILE A 390 -3.81 14.40 -18.46
C ILE A 390 -2.48 15.04 -18.02
N ARG A 391 -1.91 15.93 -18.83
CA ARG A 391 -0.64 16.62 -18.52
C ARG A 391 -0.74 17.47 -17.25
N VAL A 392 -1.78 18.29 -17.17
CA VAL A 392 -2.01 19.16 -16.00
C VAL A 392 -2.25 18.31 -14.75
N VAL A 393 -2.95 17.17 -14.90
CA VAL A 393 -3.16 16.23 -13.79
C VAL A 393 -1.83 15.64 -13.31
N LEU A 394 -0.93 15.26 -14.21
CA LEU A 394 0.39 14.72 -13.86
C LEU A 394 1.26 15.77 -13.18
N ASP A 395 1.23 17.03 -13.62
CA ASP A 395 1.98 18.13 -13.00
C ASP A 395 1.47 18.45 -11.60
N LEU A 396 0.15 18.55 -11.45
CA LEU A 396 -0.50 18.77 -10.17
C LEU A 396 -0.19 17.66 -9.17
N THR A 397 -0.20 16.41 -9.65
CA THR A 397 0.08 15.25 -8.80
C THR A 397 1.54 15.26 -8.35
N GLU A 398 2.48 15.57 -9.26
CA GLU A 398 3.89 15.70 -8.92
C GLU A 398 4.14 16.81 -7.90
N GLU A 399 3.55 17.99 -8.10
CA GLU A 399 3.65 19.10 -7.16
C GLU A 399 3.18 18.70 -5.76
N LEU A 400 2.00 18.06 -5.68
CA LEU A 400 1.48 17.55 -4.41
C LEU A 400 2.45 16.55 -3.78
N LEU A 401 2.92 15.55 -4.53
CA LEU A 401 3.85 14.54 -4.02
C LEU A 401 5.14 15.19 -3.49
N LEU A 402 5.71 16.14 -4.22
CA LEU A 402 6.93 16.85 -3.83
C LEU A 402 6.72 17.70 -2.57
N GLN A 403 5.58 18.39 -2.44
CA GLN A 403 5.24 19.15 -1.22
C GLN A 403 5.13 18.25 0.01
N PHE A 404 4.64 17.02 -0.14
CA PHE A 404 4.61 16.01 0.91
C PHE A 404 5.94 15.27 1.10
N GLY A 405 6.99 15.63 0.36
CA GLY A 405 8.33 15.06 0.47
C GLY A 405 8.54 13.73 -0.27
N PHE A 406 7.55 13.28 -1.05
CA PHE A 406 7.66 12.05 -1.86
C PHE A 406 8.41 12.32 -3.16
N ASN A 407 9.69 11.95 -3.18
CA ASN A 407 10.57 12.12 -4.34
C ASN A 407 10.84 10.83 -5.14
N LYS A 408 10.35 9.68 -4.65
CA LYS A 408 10.50 8.38 -5.31
C LYS A 408 9.11 7.75 -5.44
N TYR A 409 8.69 7.53 -6.67
CA TYR A 409 7.44 6.85 -7.00
C TYR A 409 7.65 6.02 -8.27
N GLU A 410 6.99 4.87 -8.33
CA GLU A 410 6.95 4.04 -9.52
C GLU A 410 5.75 4.42 -10.36
N VAL A 411 5.97 4.71 -11.64
CA VAL A 411 4.89 4.98 -12.58
C VAL A 411 4.55 3.67 -13.30
N LYS A 412 3.29 3.25 -13.22
CA LYS A 412 2.78 2.14 -14.03
C LYS A 412 1.70 2.63 -14.99
N SER A 413 1.84 2.26 -16.26
CA SER A 413 0.86 2.51 -17.31
C SER A 413 0.10 1.20 -17.57
N LEU A 414 -1.22 1.24 -17.43
CA LEU A 414 -2.06 0.05 -17.36
C LEU A 414 -2.86 -0.12 -18.65
N TYR A 415 -2.77 -1.32 -19.24
CA TYR A 415 -3.38 -1.65 -20.52
C TYR A 415 -4.59 -2.51 -20.27
N GLU A 416 -5.74 -2.00 -20.71
CA GLU A 416 -6.88 -2.77 -21.22
C GLU A 416 -7.98 -1.79 -21.61
N ALA A 417 -7.86 -1.19 -22.80
CA ALA A 417 -8.94 -0.60 -23.60
C ALA A 417 -8.36 0.09 -24.86
N ARG A 418 -9.25 0.47 -25.79
CA ARG A 418 -9.04 1.12 -27.10
C ARG A 418 -7.65 1.76 -27.30
N GLU A 419 -7.01 1.40 -28.42
CA GLU A 419 -5.66 1.82 -28.81
C GLU A 419 -5.43 3.33 -28.74
N SER A 420 -6.45 4.13 -29.06
CA SER A 420 -6.37 5.60 -29.01
C SER A 420 -6.22 6.20 -27.61
N SER A 421 -6.95 5.69 -26.61
CA SER A 421 -6.84 6.16 -25.22
C SER A 421 -5.51 5.76 -24.59
N THR A 422 -5.03 4.57 -24.94
CA THR A 422 -3.75 4.05 -24.48
C THR A 422 -2.58 4.84 -25.08
N SER A 423 -2.65 5.21 -26.37
CA SER A 423 -1.66 6.09 -27.00
C SER A 423 -1.59 7.44 -26.30
N ALA A 424 -2.74 8.07 -26.02
CA ALA A 424 -2.75 9.38 -25.36
C ALA A 424 -2.10 9.39 -23.96
N LEU A 425 -2.20 8.28 -23.22
CA LEU A 425 -1.52 8.14 -21.93
C LEU A 425 -0.01 7.93 -22.10
N ARG A 426 0.42 7.15 -23.10
CA ARG A 426 1.84 6.99 -23.44
C ARG A 426 2.46 8.32 -23.84
N ASP A 427 1.84 9.02 -24.77
CA ASP A 427 2.33 10.31 -25.28
C ASP A 427 2.47 11.33 -24.15
N ALA A 428 1.55 11.33 -23.18
CA ALA A 428 1.62 12.20 -22.01
C ALA A 428 2.78 11.84 -21.06
N LEU A 429 3.09 10.55 -20.90
CA LEU A 429 4.21 10.08 -20.08
C LEU A 429 5.55 10.31 -20.77
N ASP A 430 5.63 10.03 -22.06
CA ASP A 430 6.82 10.19 -22.90
C ASP A 430 7.22 11.67 -22.97
N ASP A 431 6.27 12.57 -23.18
CA ASP A 431 6.52 14.01 -23.19
C ASP A 431 6.95 14.57 -21.83
N LYS A 432 6.49 13.94 -20.74
CA LYS A 432 6.94 14.27 -19.39
C LYS A 432 8.32 13.69 -19.07
N GLY A 433 8.82 12.77 -19.89
CA GLY A 433 10.08 12.07 -19.69
C GLY A 433 10.07 11.09 -18.51
N TRP A 434 8.89 10.62 -18.10
CA TRP A 434 8.74 9.69 -16.98
C TRP A 434 8.97 8.25 -17.43
N SER A 435 9.85 7.52 -16.75
CA SER A 435 9.97 6.07 -16.93
C SER A 435 8.76 5.36 -16.34
N TYR A 436 8.14 4.45 -17.10
CA TYR A 436 7.00 3.67 -16.63
C TYR A 436 7.13 2.17 -16.94
N GLN A 437 6.44 1.36 -16.15
CA GLN A 437 6.25 -0.07 -16.42
C GLN A 437 4.85 -0.35 -16.95
N ILE A 438 4.73 -1.34 -17.82
CA ILE A 438 3.45 -1.85 -18.30
C ILE A 438 2.94 -2.91 -17.34
N ASP A 439 1.71 -2.74 -16.83
CA ASP A 439 1.06 -3.73 -15.96
C ASP A 439 -0.28 -4.15 -16.60
N GLU A 440 -0.23 -5.32 -17.25
CA GLU A 440 -1.32 -5.88 -18.06
C GLU A 440 -2.46 -6.38 -17.16
N GLY A 441 -3.69 -5.95 -17.43
CA GLY A 441 -4.86 -6.30 -16.62
C GLY A 441 -5.10 -5.40 -15.40
N GLY A 442 -4.29 -4.33 -15.24
CA GLY A 442 -4.52 -3.35 -14.19
C GLY A 442 -5.43 -2.19 -14.59
N GLY A 443 -5.93 -2.15 -15.84
CA GLY A 443 -6.84 -1.12 -16.32
C GLY A 443 -8.10 -0.99 -15.44
N ALA A 444 -8.72 0.19 -15.43
CA ALA A 444 -10.07 0.30 -14.90
C ALA A 444 -11.06 -0.23 -15.95
N PHE A 445 -12.22 -0.73 -15.51
CA PHE A 445 -13.23 -1.24 -16.44
C PHE A 445 -13.71 -0.19 -17.48
N TYR A 446 -13.58 1.10 -17.15
CA TYR A 446 -13.95 2.22 -18.02
C TYR A 446 -12.78 2.79 -18.85
N GLY A 447 -11.56 2.25 -18.74
CA GLY A 447 -10.43 2.68 -19.56
C GLY A 447 -9.04 2.49 -18.93
N PRO A 448 -7.98 2.82 -19.70
CA PRO A 448 -6.61 2.71 -19.22
C PRO A 448 -6.33 3.83 -18.19
N LYS A 449 -5.31 3.64 -17.35
CA LYS A 449 -4.94 4.60 -16.30
C LYS A 449 -3.45 4.62 -16.04
N ILE A 450 -3.00 5.73 -15.47
CA ILE A 450 -1.65 5.91 -14.94
C ILE A 450 -1.73 5.75 -13.42
N ASP A 451 -1.01 4.78 -12.88
CA ASP A 451 -0.91 4.54 -11.45
C ASP A 451 0.46 5.02 -10.95
N LEU A 452 0.45 5.94 -9.98
CA LEU A 452 1.62 6.35 -9.22
C LEU A 452 1.70 5.50 -7.94
N LYS A 453 2.60 4.53 -7.92
CA LYS A 453 2.83 3.64 -6.78
C LYS A 453 3.90 4.27 -5.87
N LEU A 454 3.47 4.70 -4.69
CA LEU A 454 4.36 5.17 -3.64
C LEU A 454 4.83 3.98 -2.81
N ARG A 455 6.15 3.86 -2.64
CA ARG A 455 6.70 3.05 -1.56
C ARG A 455 6.74 3.93 -0.32
N MET A 456 5.92 3.60 0.67
CA MET A 456 5.98 4.28 1.96
C MET A 456 7.34 4.00 2.59
N PRO A 457 8.10 5.02 2.99
CA PRO A 457 9.27 4.77 3.80
C PRO A 457 8.75 4.23 5.15
N LEU A 458 8.99 2.96 5.42
CA LEU A 458 8.83 2.37 6.74
C LEU A 458 9.94 2.91 7.65
N GLU A 459 9.90 4.21 7.94
CA GLU A 459 10.99 4.93 8.59
C GLU A 459 11.23 4.39 10.00
N GLY A 460 12.29 3.62 10.15
CA GLY A 460 12.93 3.36 11.43
C GLY A 460 13.99 4.43 11.69
N ARG A 461 13.97 5.01 12.89
CA ARG A 461 15.15 5.67 13.46
C ARG A 461 16.04 4.62 14.09
#